data_AF-T1BTF4-F1
#
_entry.id   AF-T1BTF4-F1
#
_cell.length_a   1.000
_cell.length_b   1.000
_cell.length_c   1.000
_cell.angle_alpha   90.00
_cell.angle_beta   90.00
_cell.angle_gamma   90.00
#
_symmetry.space_group_name_H-M   'P 1'
#
loop_
_entity.id
_entity.type
_entity.pdbx_description
1 polymer ?
#
loop_
_entity_poly.entity_id
_entity_poly.type
_entity_poly.pdbx_seq_one_letter_code
_entity_poly.pdbx_strand_id
1 'polypeptide(L)'
;ATRRRLFEVPRQAHLSGHSFSGFTFGKGDVVCRIYDKSLEMAGREQHWQEEIWLGRDPGQPVWRVEFQFRRRALRGFGLETLEQALRSRQELWEYGMGWISLRRPGKDSNRSRWHQDPVWTELRRTELGSPSSPLVRQRVRAAAQERLVRGFIGYASALGALSKEDDLAAVLRTAGSLATRHLQEMGRDFEGLVDAKRDRLRAERMFRMSPDRL
;
A
#
# COMPACT_ATOMS: atom_id res chain seq x y z
N ALA A 1 -30.75 21.53 -15.47
CA ALA A 1 -29.84 21.56 -14.30
C ALA A 1 -30.37 20.60 -13.23
N THR A 2 -29.75 19.43 -13.08
CA THR A 2 -30.17 18.43 -12.08
C THR A 2 -29.90 18.97 -10.68
N ARG A 3 -30.95 19.31 -9.91
CA ARG A 3 -30.84 19.66 -8.49
C ARG A 3 -30.23 18.45 -7.76
N ARG A 4 -28.91 18.44 -7.55
CA ARG A 4 -28.27 17.50 -6.60
C ARG A 4 -28.73 17.91 -5.21
N ARG A 5 -29.80 17.29 -4.70
CA ARG A 5 -30.10 17.36 -3.26
C ARG A 5 -28.90 16.81 -2.51
N LEU A 6 -28.47 17.52 -1.47
CA LEU A 6 -27.43 17.04 -0.58
C LEU A 6 -27.99 15.81 0.13
N PHE A 7 -27.61 14.61 -0.30
CA PHE A 7 -27.92 13.40 0.45
C PHE A 7 -26.86 13.24 1.52
N GLU A 8 -27.28 13.17 2.78
CA GLU A 8 -26.35 12.89 3.87
C GLU A 8 -25.96 11.42 3.79
N VAL A 9 -24.71 11.18 3.38
CA VAL A 9 -24.17 9.83 3.33
C VAL A 9 -23.83 9.41 4.76
N PRO A 10 -24.33 8.26 5.26
CA PRO A 10 -24.01 7.79 6.61
C PRO A 10 -22.50 7.76 6.81
N ARG A 11 -22.00 8.38 7.88
CA ARG A 11 -20.56 8.46 8.17
C ARG A 11 -20.22 7.78 9.50
N GLN A 12 -19.06 7.14 9.54
CA GLN A 12 -18.46 6.60 10.75
C GLN A 12 -17.01 7.09 10.84
N ALA A 13 -16.63 7.63 12.00
CA ALA A 13 -15.25 7.98 12.30
C ALA A 13 -14.54 6.79 12.98
N HIS A 14 -13.27 6.61 12.66
CA HIS A 14 -12.42 5.55 13.20
C HIS A 14 -11.27 6.15 14.01
N LEU A 15 -10.88 5.42 15.06
CA LEU A 15 -9.77 5.74 15.95
C LEU A 15 -8.82 4.54 15.97
N SER A 16 -7.51 4.79 16.06
CA SER A 16 -6.49 3.78 16.36
C SER A 16 -5.83 4.20 17.66
N GLY A 17 -6.12 3.47 18.75
CA GLY A 17 -5.83 3.95 20.11
C GLY A 17 -6.56 5.27 20.38
N HIS A 18 -5.81 6.33 20.70
CA HIS A 18 -6.34 7.68 20.94
C HIS A 18 -6.25 8.60 19.71
N SER A 19 -5.72 8.12 18.59
CA SER A 19 -5.50 8.92 17.38
C SER A 19 -6.61 8.73 16.36
N PHE A 20 -7.07 9.83 15.76
CA PHE A 20 -7.99 9.78 14.62
C PHE A 20 -7.35 9.06 13.43
N SER A 21 -8.03 8.04 12.90
CA SER A 21 -7.48 7.20 11.82
C SER A 21 -8.26 7.32 10.51
N GLY A 22 -9.50 7.81 10.52
CA GLY A 22 -10.22 8.10 9.29
C GLY A 22 -11.75 8.07 9.37
N PHE A 23 -12.35 8.08 8.19
CA PHE A 23 -13.80 8.05 7.97
C PHE A 23 -14.20 6.90 7.05
N THR A 24 -15.40 6.38 7.25
CA THR A 24 -16.13 5.57 6.27
C THR A 24 -17.46 6.24 5.96
N PHE A 25 -17.81 6.32 4.68
CA PHE A 25 -19.05 6.88 4.18
C PHE A 25 -19.83 5.82 3.40
N GLY A 26 -21.11 5.67 3.73
CA GLY A 26 -22.01 4.69 3.13
C GLY A 26 -21.90 3.30 3.78
N LYS A 27 -22.93 2.49 3.57
CA LYS A 27 -23.02 1.09 4.06
C LYS A 27 -23.51 0.12 2.99
N GLY A 28 -23.85 0.60 1.79
CA GLY A 28 -24.56 -0.13 0.72
C GLY A 28 -23.68 -0.44 -0.48
N ASP A 29 -24.21 -0.26 -1.69
CA ASP A 29 -23.53 -0.71 -2.92
C ASP A 29 -22.25 0.07 -3.25
N VAL A 30 -22.13 1.29 -2.72
CA VAL A 30 -20.93 2.13 -2.80
C VAL A 30 -20.54 2.54 -1.37
N VAL A 31 -19.26 2.40 -1.06
CA VAL A 31 -18.66 2.81 0.22
C VAL A 31 -17.39 3.60 -0.07
N CYS A 32 -17.21 4.74 0.58
CA CYS A 32 -15.97 5.53 0.52
C CYS A 32 -15.23 5.41 1.86
N ARG A 33 -13.90 5.25 1.81
CA ARG A 33 -13.02 5.31 2.99
C ARG A 33 -11.99 6.40 2.78
N ILE A 34 -11.80 7.25 3.79
CA ILE A 34 -10.75 8.26 3.81
C ILE A 34 -9.97 8.06 5.09
N TYR A 35 -8.73 7.60 5.02
CA TYR A 35 -8.00 7.18 6.21
C TYR A 35 -6.49 7.41 6.13
N ASP A 36 -5.86 7.47 7.29
CA ASP A 36 -4.40 7.60 7.42
C ASP A 36 -3.75 6.26 7.09
N LYS A 37 -3.16 6.19 5.90
CA LYS A 37 -2.49 5.01 5.37
C LYS A 37 -1.16 4.77 6.05
N SER A 38 -0.47 5.83 6.48
CA SER A 38 0.78 5.73 7.23
C SER A 38 0.55 5.06 8.58
N LEU A 39 -0.49 5.47 9.32
CA LEU A 39 -0.87 4.82 10.57
C LEU A 39 -1.30 3.35 10.37
N GLU A 40 -2.04 3.06 9.30
CA GLU A 40 -2.46 1.69 8.98
C GLU A 40 -1.28 0.77 8.61
N MET A 41 -0.21 1.34 8.06
CA MET A 41 1.00 0.60 7.68
C MET A 41 1.99 0.44 8.83
N ALA A 42 2.01 1.34 9.82
CA ALA A 42 2.94 1.27 10.95
C ALA A 42 2.84 -0.06 11.74
N GLY A 43 1.68 -0.72 11.72
CA GLY A 43 1.48 -2.04 12.34
C GLY A 43 1.80 -3.25 11.45
N ARG A 44 2.36 -3.07 10.25
CA ARG A 44 2.60 -4.14 9.27
C ARG A 44 4.05 -4.17 8.80
N GLU A 45 4.59 -5.38 8.61
CA GLU A 45 5.98 -5.59 8.17
C GLU A 45 6.25 -5.26 6.69
N GLN A 46 5.22 -4.91 5.92
CA GLN A 46 5.33 -4.67 4.47
C GLN A 46 5.14 -3.19 4.15
N HIS A 47 6.24 -2.53 3.80
CA HIS A 47 6.32 -1.09 3.49
C HIS A 47 6.45 -0.78 1.98
N TRP A 48 6.25 -1.77 1.11
CA TRP A 48 6.48 -1.59 -0.33
C TRP A 48 5.61 -0.50 -0.97
N GLN A 49 4.49 -0.15 -0.34
CA GLN A 49 3.62 0.93 -0.79
C GLN A 49 4.31 2.30 -0.67
N GLU A 50 5.22 2.47 0.29
CA GLU A 50 5.99 3.72 0.44
C GLU A 50 6.88 3.98 -0.78
N GLU A 51 7.40 2.92 -1.38
CA GLU A 51 8.27 2.98 -2.55
C GLU A 51 7.57 3.50 -3.81
N ILE A 52 6.24 3.39 -3.87
CA ILE A 52 5.47 3.81 -5.05
C ILE A 52 4.91 5.23 -4.91
N TRP A 53 5.01 5.84 -3.73
CA TRP A 53 4.60 7.22 -3.48
C TRP A 53 5.70 8.19 -3.91
N LEU A 54 5.73 8.49 -5.21
CA LEU A 54 6.65 9.45 -5.78
C LEU A 54 6.44 10.84 -5.16
N GLY A 55 7.54 11.46 -4.69
CA GLY A 55 7.52 12.82 -4.15
C GLY A 55 6.86 12.96 -2.77
N ARG A 56 6.65 11.85 -2.04
CA ARG A 56 6.20 11.91 -0.65
C ARG A 56 7.23 12.64 0.22
N ASP A 57 6.73 13.51 1.10
CA ASP A 57 7.47 13.97 2.29
C ASP A 57 7.41 12.88 3.38
N PRO A 58 8.54 12.28 3.78
CA PRO A 58 8.58 11.25 4.82
C PRO A 58 8.02 11.72 6.17
N GLY A 59 8.08 13.03 6.47
CA GLY A 59 7.58 13.62 7.70
C GLY A 59 6.06 13.81 7.75
N GLN A 60 5.35 13.57 6.64
CA GLN A 60 3.91 13.77 6.55
C GLN A 60 3.17 12.42 6.41
N PRO A 61 2.00 12.27 7.04
CA PRO A 61 1.15 11.09 6.86
C PRO A 61 0.54 11.08 5.46
N VAL A 62 0.43 9.89 4.89
CA VAL A 62 -0.25 9.67 3.61
C VAL A 62 -1.69 9.29 3.89
N TRP A 63 -2.63 10.05 3.33
CA TRP A 63 -4.06 9.76 3.41
C TRP A 63 -4.54 9.07 2.13
N ARG A 64 -5.31 7.98 2.28
CA ARG A 64 -5.92 7.28 1.14
C ARG A 64 -7.40 7.61 1.06
N VAL A 65 -7.85 7.97 -0.14
CA VAL A 65 -9.26 7.98 -0.54
C VAL A 65 -9.52 6.71 -1.34
N GLU A 66 -10.51 5.93 -0.93
CA GLU A 66 -10.87 4.66 -1.56
C GLU A 66 -12.37 4.57 -1.79
N PHE A 67 -12.76 4.11 -2.97
CA PHE A 67 -14.14 3.73 -3.27
C PHE A 67 -14.25 2.23 -3.45
N GLN A 68 -15.15 1.62 -2.70
CA GLN A 68 -15.55 0.23 -2.85
C GLN A 68 -16.90 0.19 -3.57
N PHE A 69 -16.91 -0.46 -4.73
CA PHE A 69 -18.13 -0.77 -5.49
C PHE A 69 -18.47 -2.25 -5.32
N ARG A 70 -19.65 -2.53 -4.76
CA ARG A 70 -20.14 -3.91 -4.60
C ARG A 70 -20.83 -4.38 -5.87
N ARG A 71 -21.06 -5.69 -5.97
CA ARG A 71 -21.59 -6.36 -7.18
C ARG A 71 -22.84 -5.69 -7.75
N ARG A 72 -23.77 -5.23 -6.89
CA ARG A 72 -25.00 -4.56 -7.32
C ARG A 72 -24.73 -3.20 -7.98
N ALA A 73 -23.81 -2.39 -7.46
CA ALA A 73 -23.40 -1.14 -8.12
C ALA A 73 -22.72 -1.42 -9.47
N LEU A 74 -21.77 -2.37 -9.49
CA LEU A 74 -21.06 -2.74 -10.73
C LEU A 74 -22.02 -3.21 -11.82
N ARG A 75 -22.98 -4.09 -11.49
CA ARG A 75 -24.04 -4.50 -12.43
C ARG A 75 -24.91 -3.34 -12.90
N GLY A 76 -25.21 -2.38 -12.02
CA GLY A 76 -25.93 -1.15 -12.38
C GLY A 76 -25.18 -0.28 -13.40
N PHE A 77 -23.85 -0.43 -13.51
CA PHE A 77 -23.02 0.20 -14.53
C PHE A 77 -22.78 -0.70 -15.75
N GLY A 78 -23.36 -1.91 -15.80
CA GLY A 78 -23.10 -2.89 -16.86
C GLY A 78 -21.73 -3.58 -16.75
N LEU A 79 -21.08 -3.53 -15.59
CA LEU A 79 -19.77 -4.14 -15.34
C LEU A 79 -19.95 -5.51 -14.67
N GLU A 80 -19.83 -6.58 -15.47
CA GLU A 80 -20.07 -7.95 -15.02
C GLU A 80 -18.80 -8.76 -14.80
N THR A 81 -17.68 -8.35 -15.36
CA THR A 81 -16.38 -9.03 -15.23
C THR A 81 -15.33 -8.13 -14.58
N LEU A 82 -14.28 -8.75 -14.03
CA LEU A 82 -13.13 -8.02 -13.48
C LEU A 82 -12.46 -7.16 -14.56
N GLU A 83 -12.32 -7.71 -15.77
CA GLU A 83 -11.66 -7.03 -16.88
C GLU A 83 -12.41 -5.75 -17.28
N GLN A 84 -13.75 -5.80 -17.36
CA GLN A 84 -14.58 -4.62 -17.57
C GLN A 84 -14.39 -3.59 -16.45
N ALA A 85 -14.40 -4.01 -15.18
CA ALA A 85 -14.19 -3.10 -14.06
C ALA A 85 -12.80 -2.44 -14.07
N LEU A 86 -11.76 -3.19 -14.45
CA LEU A 86 -10.40 -2.67 -14.59
C LEU A 86 -10.25 -1.74 -15.78
N ARG A 87 -10.94 -1.99 -16.90
CA ARG A 87 -10.99 -1.06 -18.05
C ARG A 87 -11.70 0.23 -17.67
N SER A 88 -12.81 0.13 -16.94
CA SER A 88 -13.63 1.28 -16.51
C SER A 88 -13.18 1.93 -15.19
N ARG A 89 -11.93 1.74 -14.77
CA ARG A 89 -11.46 2.19 -13.44
C ARG A 89 -11.51 3.72 -13.30
N GLN A 90 -11.23 4.44 -14.38
CA GLN A 90 -11.21 5.91 -14.36
C GLN A 90 -12.64 6.44 -14.21
N GLU A 91 -13.60 5.86 -14.91
CA GLU A 91 -15.02 6.19 -14.83
C GLU A 91 -15.58 5.85 -13.44
N LEU A 92 -15.17 4.73 -12.85
CA LEU A 92 -15.50 4.38 -11.47
C LEU A 92 -14.92 5.39 -10.47
N TRP A 93 -13.69 5.86 -10.67
CA TRP A 93 -13.07 6.91 -9.86
C TRP A 93 -13.84 8.22 -9.96
N GLU A 94 -14.15 8.66 -11.18
CA GLU A 94 -14.91 9.89 -11.43
C GLU A 94 -16.30 9.83 -10.82
N TYR A 95 -16.97 8.68 -10.90
CA TYR A 95 -18.25 8.45 -10.23
C TYR A 95 -18.10 8.59 -8.72
N GLY A 96 -17.12 7.92 -8.11
CA GLY A 96 -16.87 7.98 -6.67
C GLY A 96 -16.60 9.41 -6.18
N MET A 97 -15.73 10.14 -6.89
CA MET A 97 -15.40 11.54 -6.59
C MET A 97 -16.58 12.50 -6.81
N GLY A 98 -17.59 12.10 -7.59
CA GLY A 98 -18.85 12.80 -7.76
C GLY A 98 -19.94 12.41 -6.75
N TRP A 99 -19.84 11.22 -6.15
CA TRP A 99 -20.78 10.67 -5.17
C TRP A 99 -20.66 11.31 -3.79
N ILE A 100 -19.44 11.69 -3.39
CA ILE A 100 -19.14 12.47 -2.18
C ILE A 100 -18.34 13.72 -2.54
N SER A 101 -18.49 14.81 -1.78
CA SER A 101 -17.75 16.06 -2.02
C SER A 101 -17.23 16.66 -0.72
N LEU A 102 -15.98 17.11 -0.73
CA LEU A 102 -15.42 17.98 0.31
C LEU A 102 -15.67 19.45 -0.08
N ARG A 103 -16.26 20.22 0.84
CA ARG A 103 -16.64 21.63 0.59
C ARG A 103 -16.20 22.51 1.75
N ARG A 104 -15.77 23.73 1.42
CA ARG A 104 -15.37 24.74 2.41
C ARG A 104 -16.60 25.49 2.93
N PRO A 105 -16.79 25.63 4.25
CA PRO A 105 -17.86 26.46 4.80
C PRO A 105 -17.90 27.85 4.18
N GLY A 106 -19.08 28.22 3.68
CA GLY A 106 -19.35 29.54 3.10
C GLY A 106 -20.47 30.26 3.85
N LYS A 107 -20.83 31.45 3.37
CA LYS A 107 -21.90 32.27 3.96
C LYS A 107 -23.31 31.76 3.64
N ASP A 108 -23.48 30.94 2.61
CA ASP A 108 -24.79 30.40 2.22
C ASP A 108 -25.22 29.30 3.23
N SER A 109 -26.46 29.33 3.70
CA SER A 109 -27.00 28.30 4.60
C SER A 109 -27.15 26.94 3.92
N ASN A 110 -27.28 26.91 2.59
CA ASN A 110 -27.29 25.70 1.80
C ASN A 110 -25.87 25.22 1.46
N ARG A 111 -25.44 24.22 2.21
CA ARG A 111 -24.14 23.54 2.07
C ARG A 111 -23.85 22.97 0.68
N SER A 112 -24.87 22.68 -0.14
CA SER A 112 -24.65 22.17 -1.51
C SER A 112 -24.08 23.22 -2.45
N ARG A 113 -24.23 24.52 -2.12
CA ARG A 113 -23.72 25.66 -2.88
C ARG A 113 -22.31 26.08 -2.45
N TRP A 114 -21.80 25.52 -1.36
CA TRP A 114 -20.45 25.80 -0.90
C TRP A 114 -19.43 25.37 -1.95
N HIS A 115 -18.37 26.17 -2.07
CA HIS A 115 -17.29 25.87 -2.99
C HIS A 115 -16.62 24.54 -2.62
N GLN A 116 -16.34 23.73 -3.65
CA GLN A 116 -15.61 22.49 -3.49
C GLN A 116 -14.18 22.81 -3.04
N ASP A 117 -13.65 22.01 -2.11
CA ASP A 117 -12.27 22.17 -1.68
C ASP A 117 -11.30 21.88 -2.85
N PRO A 118 -10.29 22.72 -3.10
CA PRO A 118 -9.25 22.51 -4.09
C PRO A 118 -8.63 21.11 -4.04
N VAL A 119 -8.35 20.56 -2.86
CA VAL A 119 -7.76 19.20 -2.74
C VAL A 119 -8.67 18.15 -3.38
N TRP A 120 -9.99 18.29 -3.20
CA TRP A 120 -10.96 17.37 -3.83
C TRP A 120 -11.00 17.51 -5.34
N THR A 121 -10.80 18.73 -5.85
CA THR A 121 -10.71 19.01 -7.28
C THR A 121 -9.47 18.36 -7.90
N GLU A 122 -8.33 18.46 -7.24
CA GLU A 122 -7.07 17.83 -7.69
C GLU A 122 -7.15 16.30 -7.65
N LEU A 123 -7.67 15.73 -6.56
CA LEU A 123 -7.90 14.28 -6.47
C LEU A 123 -8.81 13.77 -7.59
N ARG A 124 -9.86 14.53 -7.93
CA ARG A 124 -10.79 14.14 -8.99
C ARG A 124 -10.15 14.13 -10.37
N ARG A 125 -9.17 15.01 -10.61
CA ARG A 125 -8.42 15.12 -11.87
C ARG A 125 -7.31 14.07 -12.01
N THR A 126 -7.03 13.32 -10.94
CA THR A 126 -5.97 12.31 -10.98
C THR A 126 -6.36 11.16 -11.89
N GLU A 127 -5.45 10.76 -12.77
CA GLU A 127 -5.58 9.57 -13.60
C GLU A 127 -5.11 8.33 -12.83
N LEU A 128 -5.96 7.32 -12.75
CA LEU A 128 -5.59 6.04 -12.15
C LEU A 128 -4.66 5.28 -13.10
N GLY A 129 -3.44 5.01 -12.63
CA GLY A 129 -2.41 4.30 -13.39
C GLY A 129 -2.80 2.89 -13.85
N SER A 130 -1.92 2.29 -14.66
CA SER A 130 -2.10 0.92 -15.17
C SER A 130 -2.16 -0.12 -14.04
N PRO A 131 -3.02 -1.16 -14.14
CA PRO A 131 -3.20 -2.20 -13.12
C PRO A 131 -1.93 -3.04 -12.88
N SER A 132 -0.95 -2.94 -13.78
CA SER A 132 0.39 -3.49 -13.58
C SER A 132 1.42 -2.44 -13.96
N SER A 133 2.22 -2.02 -12.97
CA SER A 133 3.42 -1.24 -13.23
C SER A 133 4.64 -2.14 -12.99
N PRO A 134 5.42 -2.49 -14.03
CA PRO A 134 6.67 -3.24 -13.84
C PRO A 134 7.67 -2.50 -12.94
N LEU A 135 7.59 -1.17 -12.88
CA LEU A 135 8.37 -0.34 -11.95
C LEU A 135 8.04 -0.65 -10.49
N VAL A 136 6.79 -1.02 -10.16
CA VAL A 136 6.41 -1.45 -8.80
C VAL A 136 7.18 -2.71 -8.41
N ARG A 137 7.33 -3.68 -9.32
CA ARG A 137 8.11 -4.90 -9.04
C ARG A 137 9.58 -4.59 -8.80
N GLN A 138 10.16 -3.71 -9.61
CA GLN A 138 11.56 -3.29 -9.45
C GLN A 138 11.77 -2.57 -8.12
N ARG A 139 10.87 -1.65 -7.76
CA ARG A 139 10.93 -0.89 -6.49
C ARG A 139 10.72 -1.77 -5.26
N VAL A 140 9.74 -2.68 -5.28
CA VAL A 140 9.56 -3.69 -4.21
C VAL A 140 10.83 -4.51 -4.01
N ARG A 141 11.52 -4.89 -5.10
CA ARG A 141 12.76 -5.65 -5.02
C ARG A 141 13.90 -4.82 -4.43
N ALA A 142 14.04 -3.56 -4.83
CA ALA A 142 15.02 -2.64 -4.28
C ALA A 142 14.81 -2.45 -2.76
N ALA A 143 13.57 -2.23 -2.34
CA ALA A 143 13.19 -2.10 -0.93
C ALA A 143 13.46 -3.38 -0.12
N ALA A 144 13.18 -4.55 -0.71
CA ALA A 144 13.48 -5.83 -0.08
C ALA A 144 15.00 -6.00 0.14
N GLN A 145 15.81 -5.60 -0.84
CA GLN A 145 17.28 -5.61 -0.71
C GLN A 145 17.74 -4.66 0.38
N GLU A 146 17.24 -3.42 0.39
CA GLU A 146 17.59 -2.43 1.41
C GLU A 146 17.22 -2.89 2.83
N ARG A 147 16.04 -3.50 3.00
CA ARG A 147 15.62 -4.11 4.27
C ARG A 147 16.57 -5.22 4.73
N LEU A 148 17.00 -6.09 3.81
CA LEU A 148 17.97 -7.15 4.13
C LEU A 148 19.32 -6.56 4.54
N VAL A 149 19.78 -5.52 3.84
CA VAL A 149 21.03 -4.80 4.17
C VAL A 149 20.93 -4.16 5.55
N ARG A 150 19.82 -3.48 5.88
CA ARG A 150 19.60 -2.91 7.23
C ARG A 150 19.65 -3.98 8.33
N GLY A 151 18.94 -5.10 8.13
CA GLY A 151 18.98 -6.22 9.08
C GLY A 151 20.37 -6.82 9.22
N PHE A 152 21.07 -7.01 8.09
CA PHE A 152 22.45 -7.48 8.08
C PHE A 152 23.40 -6.54 8.83
N ILE A 153 23.31 -5.22 8.63
CA ILE A 153 24.11 -4.23 9.36
C ILE A 153 23.87 -4.35 10.87
N GLY A 154 22.62 -4.51 11.31
CA GLY A 154 22.29 -4.71 12.72
C GLY A 154 22.91 -5.99 13.31
N TYR A 155 22.87 -7.10 12.57
CA TYR A 155 23.53 -8.34 13.02
C TYR A 155 25.05 -8.23 12.99
N ALA A 156 25.61 -7.62 11.96
CA ALA A 156 27.05 -7.42 11.84
C ALA A 156 27.59 -6.50 12.93
N SER A 157 26.90 -5.40 13.25
CA SER A 157 27.33 -4.50 14.33
C SER A 157 27.28 -5.18 15.71
N ALA A 158 26.26 -6.00 15.97
CA ALA A 158 26.17 -6.79 17.19
C ALA A 158 27.33 -7.81 17.31
N LEU A 159 27.67 -8.48 16.21
CA LEU A 159 28.83 -9.39 16.17
C LEU A 159 30.15 -8.64 16.36
N GLY A 160 30.33 -7.50 15.70
CA GLY A 160 31.51 -6.64 15.86
C GLY A 160 31.71 -6.17 17.30
N ALA A 161 30.63 -5.78 17.97
CA ALA A 161 30.67 -5.43 19.39
C ALA A 161 31.15 -6.60 20.28
N LEU A 162 30.73 -7.83 19.99
CA LEU A 162 31.16 -9.03 20.72
C LEU A 162 32.60 -9.43 20.42
N SER A 163 33.05 -9.28 19.17
CA SER A 163 34.42 -9.59 18.75
C SER A 163 35.40 -8.44 18.98
N LYS A 164 34.93 -7.28 19.44
CA LYS A 164 35.70 -6.02 19.55
C LYS A 164 36.31 -5.56 18.22
N GLU A 165 35.61 -5.86 17.13
CA GLU A 165 35.98 -5.45 15.77
C GLU A 165 35.05 -4.32 15.33
N ASP A 166 35.61 -3.22 14.87
CA ASP A 166 34.87 -2.08 14.31
C ASP A 166 34.94 -2.03 12.76
N ASP A 167 35.75 -2.91 12.15
CA ASP A 167 35.80 -3.11 10.71
C ASP A 167 34.79 -4.18 10.24
N LEU A 168 33.88 -3.78 9.35
CA LEU A 168 32.86 -4.68 8.80
C LEU A 168 33.47 -5.89 8.07
N ALA A 169 34.60 -5.71 7.37
CA ALA A 169 35.22 -6.81 6.64
C ALA A 169 35.83 -7.85 7.60
N ALA A 170 36.43 -7.42 8.71
CA ALA A 170 36.89 -8.28 9.78
C ALA A 170 35.74 -9.06 10.42
N VAL A 171 34.65 -8.38 10.76
CA VAL A 171 33.43 -9.01 11.29
C VAL A 171 32.90 -10.09 10.32
N LEU A 172 32.86 -9.78 9.02
CA LEU A 172 32.37 -10.72 8.01
C LEU A 172 33.23 -11.98 7.88
N ARG A 173 34.57 -11.87 7.98
CA ARG A 173 35.47 -13.04 7.96
C ARG A 173 35.21 -13.96 9.15
N THR A 174 35.08 -13.39 10.34
CA THR A 174 34.80 -14.13 11.57
C THR A 174 33.40 -14.75 11.52
N ALA A 175 32.39 -13.96 11.14
CA ALA A 175 31.00 -14.41 11.00
C ALA A 175 30.86 -15.53 9.96
N GLY A 176 31.57 -15.44 8.83
CA GLY A 176 31.56 -16.49 7.80
C GLY A 176 32.10 -17.82 8.32
N SER A 177 33.16 -17.79 9.12
CA SER A 177 33.75 -18.99 9.74
C SER A 177 32.78 -19.63 10.75
N LEU A 178 32.15 -18.81 11.60
CA LEU A 178 31.14 -19.27 12.56
C LEU A 178 29.89 -19.82 11.87
N ALA A 179 29.39 -19.13 10.86
CA ALA A 179 28.23 -19.56 10.07
C ALA A 179 28.50 -20.90 9.39
N THR A 180 29.69 -21.10 8.82
CA THR A 180 30.06 -22.37 8.16
C THR A 180 30.05 -23.52 9.15
N ARG A 181 30.66 -23.35 10.33
CA ARG A 181 30.63 -24.37 11.39
C ARG A 181 29.21 -24.69 11.83
N HIS A 182 28.40 -23.67 12.06
CA HIS A 182 27.01 -23.85 12.50
C HIS A 182 26.15 -24.57 11.45
N LEU A 183 26.38 -24.30 10.16
CA LEU A 183 25.70 -25.01 9.07
C LEU A 183 26.09 -26.49 9.04
N GLN A 184 27.39 -26.80 9.20
CA GLN A 184 27.88 -28.17 9.28
C GLN A 184 27.25 -28.94 10.46
N GLU A 185 27.15 -28.32 11.64
CA GLU A 185 26.50 -28.89 12.82
C GLU A 185 25.02 -29.21 12.58
N MET A 186 24.33 -28.37 11.81
CA MET A 186 22.93 -28.60 11.41
C MET A 186 22.78 -29.60 10.26
N GLY A 187 23.88 -30.12 9.70
CA GLY A 187 23.85 -30.99 8.52
C GLY A 187 23.32 -30.27 7.27
N ARG A 188 23.55 -28.96 7.16
CA ARG A 188 23.11 -28.13 6.04
C ARG A 188 24.30 -27.45 5.37
N ASP A 189 24.14 -27.11 4.10
CA ASP A 189 25.05 -26.22 3.40
C ASP A 189 24.36 -24.88 3.07
N PHE A 190 25.18 -23.89 2.74
CA PHE A 190 24.68 -22.58 2.35
C PHE A 190 24.01 -22.61 0.98
N GLU A 191 24.48 -23.48 0.08
CA GLU A 191 23.92 -23.64 -1.27
C GLU A 191 22.45 -24.08 -1.21
N GLY A 192 22.12 -25.12 -0.46
CA GLY A 192 20.76 -25.61 -0.27
C GLY A 192 19.85 -24.60 0.44
N LEU A 193 20.39 -23.76 1.33
CA LEU A 193 19.64 -22.63 1.90
C LEU A 193 19.27 -21.58 0.85
N VAL A 194 20.21 -21.26 -0.04
CA VAL A 194 19.98 -20.31 -1.15
C VAL A 194 18.98 -20.89 -2.14
N ASP A 195 19.10 -22.16 -2.48
CA ASP A 195 18.21 -22.81 -3.44
C ASP A 195 16.78 -22.94 -2.91
N ALA A 196 16.59 -23.31 -1.64
CA ALA A 196 15.28 -23.29 -1.01
C ALA A 196 14.63 -21.88 -1.07
N LYS A 197 15.43 -20.81 -0.88
CA LYS A 197 14.95 -19.42 -1.02
C LYS A 197 14.65 -19.07 -2.48
N ARG A 198 15.48 -19.50 -3.43
CA ARG A 198 15.24 -19.29 -4.87
C ARG A 198 13.95 -19.97 -5.32
N ASP A 199 13.71 -21.20 -4.88
CA ASP A 199 12.51 -21.96 -5.24
C ASP A 199 11.25 -21.35 -4.63
N ARG A 200 11.32 -20.88 -3.38
CA ARG A 200 10.24 -20.08 -2.80
C ARG A 200 9.96 -18.81 -3.60
N LEU A 201 10.99 -18.07 -3.99
CA LEU A 201 10.84 -16.85 -4.81
C LEU A 201 10.29 -17.16 -6.21
N ARG A 202 10.66 -18.30 -6.80
CA ARG A 202 10.11 -18.80 -8.07
C ARG A 202 8.64 -19.18 -7.93
N ALA A 203 8.27 -19.90 -6.87
CA ALA A 203 6.89 -20.28 -6.56
C ALA A 203 6.01 -19.04 -6.32
N GLU A 204 6.48 -18.08 -5.53
CA GLU A 204 5.79 -16.79 -5.32
C GLU A 204 5.63 -16.00 -6.63
N ARG A 205 6.58 -16.10 -7.58
CA ARG A 205 6.46 -15.51 -8.92
C ARG A 205 5.44 -16.23 -9.78
N MET A 206 5.45 -17.57 -9.81
CA MET A 206 4.50 -18.36 -10.60
C MET A 206 3.06 -18.14 -10.13
N PHE A 207 2.83 -18.13 -8.81
CA PHE A 207 1.52 -17.87 -8.22
C PHE A 207 0.97 -16.47 -8.56
N ARG A 208 1.85 -15.46 -8.67
CA ARG A 208 1.47 -14.09 -9.08
C ARG A 208 1.35 -13.88 -10.59
N MET A 209 1.77 -14.83 -11.42
CA MET A 209 1.73 -14.76 -12.89
C MET A 209 0.59 -15.57 -13.53
N SER A 210 -0.19 -16.31 -12.75
CA SER A 210 -1.42 -16.97 -13.23
C SER A 210 -2.67 -16.29 -12.65
N PRO A 211 -3.23 -15.25 -13.29
CA PRO A 211 -4.62 -14.87 -13.07
C PRO A 211 -5.60 -15.91 -13.65
N ASP A 212 -5.19 -16.69 -14.65
CA ASP A 212 -6.09 -17.50 -15.50
C ASP A 212 -6.13 -19.00 -15.14
N ARG A 213 -6.10 -19.34 -13.85
CA ARG A 213 -6.59 -20.65 -13.41
C ARG A 213 -7.66 -20.45 -12.35
N LEU A 214 -8.86 -20.08 -12.81
CA LEU A 214 -10.18 -20.59 -12.43
C LEU A 214 -11.27 -19.82 -13.19
#